data_AF-A0A659XXR8-F1
#
_entry.id   AF-A0A659XXR8-F1
#
_cell.length_a   1.000
_cell.length_b   1.000
_cell.length_c   1.000
_cell.angle_alpha   90.00
_cell.angle_beta   90.00
_cell.angle_gamma   90.00
#
_symmetry.space_group_name_H-M   'P 1'
#
loop_
_entity.id
_entity.type
_entity.pdbx_description
1 polymer ?
#
loop_
_entity_poly.entity_id
_entity_poly.type
_entity_poly.pdbx_seq_one_letter_code
_entity_poly.pdbx_strand_id
1 'polypeptide(L)' 'LAKMIIDRAPKGMSRVYFGLSGSDANETNIKLIWYYNNVLGRPEKKKIISRWRGYHGSGVMTGSLTGLELFH' A
#
# COMPACT_ATOMS: atom_id res chain seq x y z
N LEU A 1 17.01 12.25 -4.58
CA LEU A 1 16.14 11.16 -5.08
C LEU A 1 14.65 11.51 -5.08
N ALA A 2 14.02 11.86 -3.95
CA ALA A 2 12.56 12.12 -3.87
C ALA A 2 12.04 13.10 -4.93
N LYS A 3 12.73 14.23 -5.15
CA LYS A 3 12.40 15.18 -6.22
C LYS A 3 12.39 14.54 -7.61
N MET A 4 13.43 13.77 -7.96
CA MET A 4 13.52 13.09 -9.26
C MET A 4 12.38 12.10 -9.49
N ILE A 5 11.89 11.44 -8.44
CA ILE A 5 10.74 10.53 -8.49
C ILE A 5 9.46 11.33 -8.74
N ILE A 6 9.21 12.38 -7.96
CA ILE A 6 8.03 13.24 -8.12
C ILE A 6 7.98 13.88 -9.51
N ASP A 7 9.12 14.37 -10.02
CA ASP A 7 9.21 14.98 -11.35
C ASP A 7 8.86 13.99 -12.49
N ARG A 8 8.92 12.66 -12.25
CA ARG A 8 8.58 11.61 -13.23
C ARG A 8 7.25 10.91 -12.93
N ALA A 9 6.65 11.15 -11.78
CA ALA A 9 5.42 10.51 -11.36
C ALA A 9 4.20 11.12 -12.11
N PRO A 10 3.08 10.39 -12.21
CA PRO A 10 1.85 10.94 -12.76
C PRO A 10 1.39 12.22 -12.03
N LYS A 11 0.66 13.07 -12.74
CA LYS A 11 0.10 14.33 -12.19
C LYS A 11 -0.70 14.07 -10.91
N GLY A 12 -0.46 14.88 -9.89
CA GLY A 12 -1.16 14.82 -8.59
C GLY A 12 -0.38 14.12 -7.47
N MET A 13 0.75 13.47 -7.79
CA MET A 13 1.67 12.92 -6.77
C MET A 13 2.49 14.04 -6.11
N SER A 14 2.74 13.95 -4.80
CA SER A 14 3.31 15.07 -4.02
C SER A 14 4.46 14.73 -3.07
N ARG A 15 4.55 13.48 -2.57
CA ARG A 15 5.53 13.05 -1.57
C ARG A 15 5.99 11.62 -1.84
N VAL A 16 7.20 11.30 -1.36
CA VAL A 16 7.77 9.96 -1.41
C VAL A 16 8.12 9.54 0.01
N TYR A 17 7.70 8.33 0.39
CA TYR A 17 8.14 7.64 1.60
C TYR A 17 9.03 6.48 1.18
N PHE A 18 10.20 6.33 1.82
CA PHE A 18 11.17 5.29 1.45
C PHE A 18 11.09 4.10 2.41
N GLY A 19 11.19 2.91 1.84
CA GLY A 19 11.35 1.64 2.54
C GLY A 19 12.50 0.84 1.92
N LEU A 20 12.55 -0.46 2.18
CA LEU A 20 13.62 -1.35 1.72
C LEU A 20 13.11 -2.44 0.76
N SER A 21 11.79 -2.60 0.62
CA SER A 21 11.18 -3.66 -0.18
C SER A 21 9.80 -3.26 -0.71
N GLY A 22 9.28 -4.04 -1.67
CA GLY A 22 7.89 -3.89 -2.11
C GLY A 22 6.86 -4.24 -1.03
N SER A 23 7.19 -5.21 -0.16
CA SER A 23 6.33 -5.59 0.96
C SER A 23 6.16 -4.41 1.94
N ASP A 24 7.26 -3.85 2.45
CA ASP A 24 7.17 -2.76 3.45
C ASP A 24 6.52 -1.49 2.90
N ALA A 25 6.65 -1.24 1.60
CA ALA A 25 5.95 -0.17 0.91
C ALA A 25 4.43 -0.42 0.92
N ASN A 26 3.99 -1.66 0.68
CA ASN A 26 2.57 -2.01 0.75
C ASN A 26 2.04 -2.06 2.19
N GLU A 27 2.81 -2.51 3.18
CA GLU A 27 2.43 -2.35 4.59
C GLU A 27 2.26 -0.87 4.96
N THR A 28 3.12 0.00 4.45
CA THR A 28 2.98 1.46 4.61
C THR A 28 1.70 1.98 3.95
N ASN A 29 1.37 1.54 2.72
CA ASN A 29 0.14 1.93 2.04
C ASN A 29 -1.12 1.56 2.85
N ILE A 30 -1.15 0.37 3.46
CA ILE A 30 -2.24 -0.07 4.34
C ILE A 30 -2.38 0.85 5.56
N LYS A 31 -1.25 1.15 6.22
CA LYS A 31 -1.24 2.05 7.39
C LYS A 31 -1.74 3.45 7.01
N LEU A 32 -1.30 3.99 5.88
CA LEU A 32 -1.69 5.32 5.41
C LEU A 32 -3.18 5.38 5.06
N ILE A 33 -3.74 4.39 4.36
CA ILE A 33 -5.17 4.43 4.00
C ILE A 33 -6.07 4.25 5.22
N TRP A 34 -5.66 3.44 6.20
CA TRP A 34 -6.39 3.32 7.47
C TRP A 34 -6.30 4.58 8.31
N TYR A 35 -5.12 5.21 8.38
CA TYR A 35 -4.93 6.48 9.08
C TYR A 35 -5.73 7.60 8.43
N TYR A 36 -5.68 7.70 7.09
CA TYR A 36 -6.46 8.65 6.31
C TYR A 36 -7.96 8.56 6.62
N ASN A 37 -8.51 7.34 6.70
CA ASN A 37 -9.91 7.15 7.04
C ASN A 37 -10.21 7.48 8.52
N ASN A 38 -9.28 7.22 9.44
CA ASN A 38 -9.43 7.65 10.84
C ASN A 38 -9.49 9.17 10.98
N VAL A 39 -8.57 9.89 10.34
CA VAL A 39 -8.53 11.37 10.38
C VAL A 39 -9.79 11.99 9.78
N LEU A 40 -10.42 11.31 8.83
CA LEU A 40 -11.68 11.74 8.22
C LEU A 40 -12.94 11.27 8.99
N GLY A 41 -12.79 10.68 10.19
CA GLY A 41 -13.92 10.24 11.00
C GLY A 41 -14.66 9.02 10.44
N ARG A 42 -13.98 8.18 9.63
CA ARG A 42 -14.54 6.99 8.98
C ARG A 42 -13.88 5.70 9.51
N PRO A 43 -14.02 5.38 10.82
CA PRO A 43 -13.29 4.27 11.44
C PRO A 43 -13.64 2.90 10.84
N GLU A 44 -14.86 2.72 10.31
CA GLU A 44 -15.29 1.46 9.70
C GLU A 44 -14.77 1.25 8.27
N LYS A 45 -14.24 2.29 7.61
CA LYS A 45 -13.78 2.22 6.22
C LYS A 45 -12.35 1.66 6.15
N LYS A 46 -12.20 0.35 6.39
CA LYS A 46 -10.90 -0.35 6.51
C LYS A 46 -10.68 -1.50 5.54
N LYS A 47 -11.74 -2.00 4.91
CA LYS A 47 -11.64 -3.12 3.97
C LYS A 47 -10.75 -2.73 2.78
N ILE A 48 -9.89 -3.66 2.38
CA ILE A 48 -9.03 -3.52 1.21
C ILE A 48 -9.44 -4.61 0.23
N ILE A 49 -9.69 -4.22 -1.02
CA ILE A 49 -10.05 -5.14 -2.10
C ILE A 49 -8.77 -5.40 -2.91
N SER A 50 -8.36 -6.66 -2.99
CA SER A 50 -7.26 -7.10 -3.86
C SER A 50 -7.81 -7.87 -5.08
N ARG A 51 -6.94 -8.53 -5.84
CA ARG A 51 -7.29 -9.27 -7.07
C ARG A 51 -6.69 -10.67 -7.05
N TRP A 52 -7.43 -11.62 -7.62
CA TRP A 52 -6.92 -12.95 -7.92
C TRP A 52 -5.67 -12.87 -8.78
N ARG A 53 -4.67 -13.71 -8.44
CA ARG A 53 -3.35 -13.75 -9.07
C ARG A 53 -2.51 -12.47 -8.92
N GLY A 54 -2.93 -11.51 -8.09
CA GLY A 54 -2.11 -10.36 -7.72
C GLY A 54 -0.98 -10.76 -6.76
N TYR A 55 0.19 -10.14 -6.88
CA TYR A 55 1.30 -10.30 -5.94
C TYR A 55 1.61 -8.95 -5.29
N HIS A 56 1.52 -8.89 -3.96
CA HIS A 56 1.65 -7.65 -3.19
C HIS A 56 2.66 -7.74 -2.05
N GLY A 57 3.40 -8.84 -1.97
CA GLY A 57 4.42 -9.08 -0.96
C GLY A 57 4.21 -10.41 -0.23
N SER A 58 5.03 -10.63 0.79
CA SER A 58 5.13 -11.91 1.52
C SER A 58 5.06 -11.74 3.05
N GLY A 59 4.68 -10.55 3.55
CA GLY A 59 4.37 -10.36 4.96
C GLY A 59 2.97 -10.86 5.31
N VAL A 60 2.51 -10.67 6.54
CA VAL A 60 1.16 -11.11 6.95
C VAL A 60 0.09 -10.34 6.16
N MET A 61 0.09 -9.01 6.26
CA MET A 61 -0.91 -8.19 5.57
C MET A 61 -0.72 -8.19 4.05
N THR A 62 0.52 -8.10 3.58
CA THR A 62 0.83 -8.10 2.15
C THR A 62 0.64 -9.47 1.50
N GLY A 63 0.85 -10.55 2.24
CA GLY A 63 0.48 -11.91 1.87
C GLY A 63 -1.03 -12.09 1.79
N SER A 64 -1.81 -11.54 2.71
CA SER A 64 -3.29 -11.49 2.58
C SER A 64 -3.77 -10.73 1.34
N LEU A 65 -3.02 -9.70 0.90
CA LEU A 65 -3.29 -9.01 -0.36
C LEU A 65 -2.86 -9.82 -1.58
N THR A 66 -1.84 -10.67 -1.47
CA THR A 66 -1.41 -11.57 -2.55
C THR A 66 -2.50 -12.62 -2.81
N GLY A 67 -2.97 -12.69 -4.06
CA GLY A 67 -4.02 -13.60 -4.52
C GLY A 67 -3.47 -14.86 -5.19
N LEU A 68 -2.34 -15.38 -4.68
CA LEU A 68 -1.72 -16.62 -5.12
C LEU A 68 -1.84 -17.66 -4.01
N GLU A 69 -2.28 -18.87 -4.34
CA GLU A 69 -2.62 -19.93 -3.38
C GLU A 69 -1.48 -20.26 -2.41
N LEU A 70 -0.22 -20.17 -2.85
CA LEU A 70 0.95 -20.42 -1.99
C LEU A 70 1.02 -19.54 -0.72
N PHE A 71 0.27 -18.43 -0.68
CA PHE A 71 0.35 -17.45 0.41
C PHE A 71 -0.76 -17.58 1.46
N HIS A 72 -1.78 -18.46 1.27
CA HIS A 72 -2.93 -18.69 2.17
C HIS A 72 -3.16 -20.18 2.45
#